data_AF-A0A8D0APC5-F1
#
_entry.id   AF-A0A8D0APC5-F1
#
_cell.length_a   1.000
_cell.length_b   1.000
_cell.length_c   1.000
_cell.angle_alpha   90.00
_cell.angle_beta   90.00
_cell.angle_gamma   90.00
#
_symmetry.space_group_name_H-M   'P 1'
#
loop_
_entity.id
_entity.type
_entity.pdbx_description
1 polymer ?
#
loop_
_entity_poly.entity_id
_entity_poly.type
_entity_poly.pdbx_seq_one_letter_code
_entity_poly.pdbx_strand_id
1 'polypeptide(L)'
;MSVVPPNRSTTGWPRRGSVQFENKYMSGPTKPLTLERTINLYPLTNYTFGTKEPLYEKDSSVAARFQRMREEFDKMGMRRTVEGVLIVHEHRLPHVLLLQLDTVIYNI
;
A
#
# COMPACT_ATOMS: atom_id res chain seq x y z
N MET A 1 32.20 34.58 -61.57
CA MET A 1 32.74 34.81 -60.22
C MET A 1 31.94 33.98 -59.25
N SER A 2 32.57 32.95 -58.67
CA SER A 2 31.99 31.98 -57.75
C SER A 2 31.97 32.53 -56.33
N VAL A 3 30.81 32.47 -55.67
CA VAL A 3 30.69 32.61 -54.22
C VAL A 3 30.18 31.30 -53.67
N VAL A 4 31.05 30.59 -52.96
CA VAL A 4 30.75 29.35 -52.24
C VAL A 4 30.28 29.73 -50.83
N PRO A 5 29.08 29.32 -50.37
CA PRO A 5 28.71 29.44 -48.97
C PRO A 5 29.28 28.28 -48.13
N PRO A 6 29.58 28.50 -46.84
CA PRO A 6 30.36 27.58 -46.03
C PRO A 6 29.59 26.30 -45.64
N ASN A 7 30.32 25.20 -45.74
CA ASN A 7 29.96 23.88 -45.24
C ASN A 7 29.68 23.92 -43.72
N ARG A 8 28.41 23.88 -43.31
CA ARG A 8 28.05 23.61 -41.91
C ARG A 8 27.98 22.10 -41.71
N SER A 9 28.99 21.55 -41.07
CA SER A 9 28.97 20.22 -40.47
C SER A 9 27.88 20.16 -39.40
N THR A 10 26.70 19.68 -39.76
CA THR A 10 25.74 19.20 -38.77
C THR A 10 26.22 17.83 -38.32
N THR A 11 26.92 17.79 -37.19
CA THR A 11 27.06 16.58 -36.36
C THR A 11 25.67 16.18 -35.90
N GLY A 12 25.01 15.37 -36.72
CA GLY A 12 23.71 14.77 -36.45
C GLY A 12 23.86 13.29 -36.15
N TRP A 13 23.01 12.79 -35.24
CA TRP A 13 22.88 11.38 -34.88
C TRP A 13 22.65 10.49 -36.12
N PRO A 14 23.15 9.24 -36.14
CA PRO A 14 23.03 8.38 -37.31
C PRO A 14 21.55 8.06 -37.56
N ARG A 15 21.02 8.47 -38.71
CA ARG A 15 19.79 7.89 -39.26
C ARG A 15 20.11 6.48 -39.74
N ARG A 16 20.08 5.50 -38.83
CA ARG A 16 20.14 4.08 -39.16
C ARG A 16 18.73 3.60 -39.54
N GLY A 17 18.65 2.94 -40.68
CA GLY A 17 17.44 2.36 -41.24
C GLY A 17 16.78 1.33 -40.32
N SER A 18 15.55 0.99 -40.70
CA SER A 18 14.64 0.03 -40.08
C SER A 18 15.36 -1.19 -39.51
N VAL A 19 15.42 -1.28 -38.19
CA VAL A 19 15.54 -2.55 -37.47
C VAL A 19 14.37 -2.58 -36.51
N GLN A 20 13.41 -3.45 -36.80
CA GLN A 20 12.24 -3.71 -35.96
C GLN A 20 12.73 -4.35 -34.66
N PHE A 21 13.01 -3.52 -33.64
CA PHE A 21 13.05 -4.01 -32.27
C PHE A 21 11.62 -3.96 -31.73
N GLU A 22 11.05 -5.15 -31.58
CA GLU A 22 9.76 -5.45 -31.00
C GLU A 22 9.63 -4.80 -29.61
N ASN A 23 8.75 -3.80 -29.49
CA ASN A 23 8.39 -3.20 -28.21
C ASN A 23 7.56 -4.21 -27.39
N LYS A 24 8.22 -5.12 -26.69
CA LYS A 24 7.59 -6.03 -25.71
C LYS A 24 7.29 -5.37 -24.36
N TYR A 25 7.01 -4.07 -24.32
CA TYR A 25 6.60 -3.35 -23.11
C TYR A 25 5.67 -2.18 -23.44
N MET A 26 4.55 -2.46 -24.10
CA MET A 26 3.39 -1.57 -24.05
C MET A 26 2.39 -2.21 -23.10
N SER A 27 2.46 -1.87 -21.81
CA SER A 27 1.31 -2.09 -20.94
C SER A 27 0.16 -1.28 -21.53
N GLY A 28 -0.91 -1.96 -21.96
CA GLY A 28 -2.14 -1.31 -22.40
C GLY A 28 -2.68 -0.35 -21.34
N PRO A 29 -3.70 0.47 -21.67
CA PRO A 29 -4.24 1.45 -20.74
C PRO A 29 -4.63 0.77 -19.42
N THR A 30 -3.88 1.06 -18.36
CA THR A 30 -4.15 0.51 -17.04
C THR A 30 -5.45 1.13 -16.53
N LYS A 31 -6.41 0.29 -16.17
CA LYS A 31 -7.68 0.76 -15.60
C LYS A 31 -7.39 1.60 -14.35
N PRO A 32 -8.22 2.62 -14.06
CA PRO A 32 -8.01 3.44 -12.88
C PRO A 32 -8.12 2.59 -11.61
N LEU A 33 -7.29 2.88 -10.59
CA LEU A 33 -7.26 2.15 -9.32
C LEU A 33 -8.57 2.24 -8.52
N THR A 34 -9.44 3.18 -8.88
CA THR A 34 -10.80 3.30 -8.34
C THR A 34 -11.75 2.25 -8.92
N LEU A 35 -11.44 1.70 -10.09
CA LEU A 35 -12.21 0.66 -10.76
C LEU A 35 -11.63 -0.73 -10.48
N GLU A 36 -10.30 -0.87 -10.51
CA GLU A 36 -9.63 -2.16 -10.26
C GLU A 36 -8.38 -1.95 -9.42
N ARG A 37 -8.36 -2.52 -8.22
CA ARG A 37 -7.21 -2.47 -7.30
C ARG A 37 -6.74 -3.89 -6.99
N THR A 38 -5.65 -4.27 -7.65
CA THR A 38 -4.97 -5.54 -7.40
C THR A 38 -4.11 -5.44 -6.15
N ILE A 39 -4.29 -6.36 -5.20
CA ILE A 39 -3.49 -6.49 -3.97
C ILE A 39 -2.87 -7.88 -3.96
N ASN A 40 -1.57 -7.93 -3.72
CA ASN A 40 -0.85 -9.20 -3.60
C ASN A 40 -1.02 -9.76 -2.20
N LEU A 41 -1.40 -11.04 -2.11
CA LEU A 41 -1.45 -11.79 -0.87
C LEU A 41 -0.33 -12.82 -0.88
N TYR A 42 0.19 -13.12 0.30
CA TYR A 42 1.23 -14.13 0.50
C TYR A 42 0.76 -15.22 1.47
N PRO A 43 1.32 -16.44 1.37
CA PRO A 43 0.99 -17.54 2.28
C PRO A 43 1.14 -17.16 3.76
N LEU A 44 0.23 -17.63 4.63
CA LEU A 44 0.35 -17.45 6.08
C LEU A 44 1.71 -17.94 6.62
N THR A 45 2.26 -19.02 6.04
CA THR A 45 3.57 -19.59 6.39
C THR A 45 4.76 -18.65 6.15
N ASN A 46 4.58 -17.56 5.39
CA ASN A 46 5.64 -16.57 5.18
C ASN A 46 5.82 -15.61 6.37
N TYR A 47 4.91 -15.66 7.35
CA TYR A 47 4.90 -14.76 8.50
C TYR A 47 5.19 -15.55 9.78
N THR A 48 6.03 -14.99 10.64
CA THR A 48 6.34 -15.55 11.96
C THR A 48 5.75 -14.69 13.06
N PHE A 49 5.13 -15.33 14.06
CA PHE A 49 4.52 -14.66 15.20
C PHE A 49 5.45 -14.78 16.40
N GLY A 50 6.12 -13.68 16.74
CA GLY A 50 6.94 -13.58 17.95
C GLY A 50 6.11 -13.19 19.17
N THR A 51 6.66 -13.45 20.35
CA THR A 51 6.12 -12.97 21.63
C THR A 51 6.81 -11.68 22.06
N LYS A 52 6.05 -10.71 22.54
CA LYS A 52 6.56 -9.48 23.18
C LYS A 52 6.00 -9.36 24.60
N GLU A 53 6.47 -8.37 25.35
CA GLU A 53 5.91 -8.05 26.66
C GLU A 53 4.40 -7.73 26.57
N PRO A 54 3.59 -8.13 27.56
CA PRO A 54 2.16 -7.87 27.58
C PRO A 54 1.85 -6.39 27.42
N LEU A 55 0.95 -6.06 26.49
CA LEU A 55 0.41 -4.72 26.34
C LEU A 55 -0.95 -4.66 27.04
N TYR A 56 -1.03 -3.90 28.12
CA TYR A 56 -2.28 -3.72 28.84
C TYR A 56 -3.15 -2.66 28.16
N GLU A 57 -4.45 -2.90 28.16
CA GLU A 57 -5.41 -1.89 27.74
C GLU A 57 -5.33 -0.67 28.65
N LYS A 58 -5.57 0.51 28.06
CA LYS A 58 -5.53 1.77 28.80
C LYS A 58 -6.70 1.92 29.79
N ASP A 59 -7.79 1.17 29.60
CA ASP A 59 -8.97 1.22 30.45
C ASP A 59 -9.13 -0.12 31.15
N SER A 60 -9.21 -0.10 32.48
CA SER A 60 -9.42 -1.30 33.30
C SER A 60 -10.85 -1.86 33.21
N SER A 61 -11.77 -1.10 32.62
CA SER A 61 -13.17 -1.49 32.46
C SER A 61 -13.86 -0.71 31.35
N VAL A 62 -14.99 -1.24 30.90
CA VAL A 62 -15.88 -0.57 29.95
C VAL A 62 -16.38 0.78 30.48
N ALA A 63 -16.68 0.89 31.77
CA ALA A 63 -17.13 2.14 32.38
C ALA A 63 -16.04 3.23 32.34
N ALA A 64 -14.79 2.86 32.68
CA ALA A 64 -13.65 3.77 32.58
C ALA A 64 -13.41 4.24 31.14
N ARG A 65 -13.60 3.36 30.15
CA ARG A 65 -13.49 3.69 28.73
C ARG A 65 -14.48 4.76 28.30
N PHE A 66 -15.75 4.64 28.71
CA PHE A 66 -16.77 5.64 28.40
C PHE A 66 -16.53 6.97 29.12
N GLN A 67 -16.09 6.91 30.38
CA GLN A 67 -15.75 8.10 31.14
C GLN A 67 -14.62 8.89 30.45
N ARG A 68 -13.53 8.22 30.08
CA ARG A 68 -12.43 8.86 29.34
C ARG A 68 -12.91 9.41 27.99
N MET A 69 -13.73 8.65 27.25
CA MET A 69 -14.26 9.11 25.97
C MET A 69 -15.03 10.43 26.10
N ARG A 70 -15.79 10.61 27.18
CA ARG A 70 -16.49 11.85 27.47
C ARG A 70 -15.54 12.99 27.81
N GLU A 71 -14.56 12.74 28.68
CA GLU A 71 -13.57 13.75 29.08
C GLU A 71 -12.69 14.20 27.90
N GLU A 72 -12.30 13.28 27.02
CA GLU A 72 -11.56 13.59 25.79
C GLU A 72 -12.43 14.40 24.83
N PHE A 73 -13.73 14.09 24.74
CA PHE A 73 -14.67 14.83 23.91
C PHE A 73 -14.81 16.29 24.35
N ASP A 74 -14.97 16.52 25.65
CA ASP A 74 -15.14 17.88 26.19
C ASP A 74 -13.88 18.73 25.97
N LYS A 75 -12.69 18.12 25.95
CA LYS A 75 -11.39 18.82 25.79
C LYS A 75 -10.96 19.00 24.33
N MET A 76 -11.17 17.98 23.51
CA MET A 76 -10.55 17.85 22.19
C MET A 76 -11.57 17.63 21.07
N GLY A 77 -12.85 17.50 21.39
CA GLY A 77 -13.92 17.21 20.45
C GLY A 77 -13.94 15.74 20.01
N MET A 78 -14.47 15.49 18.82
CA MET A 78 -14.71 14.13 18.32
C MET A 78 -13.41 13.31 18.23
N ARG A 79 -13.41 12.14 18.88
CA ARG A 79 -12.30 11.18 18.83
C ARG A 79 -12.09 10.67 17.40
N ARG A 80 -10.82 10.55 17.00
CA ARG A 80 -10.40 9.97 15.70
C ARG A 80 -9.58 8.72 15.96
N THR A 81 -9.98 7.59 15.37
CA THR A 81 -9.29 6.29 15.44
C THR A 81 -9.03 5.75 14.05
N VAL A 82 -7.98 4.95 13.91
CA VAL A 82 -7.65 4.22 12.68
C VAL A 82 -7.38 2.76 13.03
N GLU A 83 -7.83 1.86 12.17
CA GLU A 83 -7.61 0.42 12.26
C GLU A 83 -6.97 -0.07 10.96
N GLY A 84 -6.11 -1.08 11.06
CA GLY A 84 -5.35 -1.60 9.92
C GLY A 84 -5.79 -3.02 9.57
N VAL A 85 -6.27 -3.24 8.34
CA VAL A 85 -6.64 -4.60 7.90
C VAL A 85 -5.42 -5.27 7.25
N LEU A 86 -4.91 -6.33 7.88
CA LEU A 86 -3.85 -7.17 7.32
C LEU A 86 -4.46 -8.44 6.71
N ILE A 87 -4.10 -8.75 5.47
CA ILE A 87 -4.64 -9.88 4.72
C ILE A 87 -3.50 -10.80 4.27
N VAL A 88 -3.65 -12.09 4.54
CA VAL A 88 -2.77 -13.18 4.06
C VAL A 88 -3.61 -14.23 3.34
N HIS A 89 -3.00 -15.28 2.79
CA HIS A 89 -3.77 -16.39 2.25
C HIS A 89 -3.29 -17.75 2.77
N GLU A 90 -4.21 -18.71 2.87
CA GLU A 90 -3.91 -20.11 3.08
C GLU A 90 -4.81 -20.92 2.15
N HIS A 91 -4.27 -21.90 1.43
CA HIS A 91 -5.03 -22.68 0.44
C HIS A 91 -5.80 -21.83 -0.61
N ARG A 92 -5.27 -20.65 -0.96
CA ARG A 92 -5.90 -19.64 -1.85
C ARG A 92 -7.16 -18.97 -1.29
N LEU A 93 -7.38 -19.06 0.02
CA LEU A 93 -8.43 -18.35 0.72
C LEU A 93 -7.82 -17.17 1.49
N PRO A 94 -8.34 -15.94 1.32
CA PRO A 94 -7.88 -14.78 2.06
C PRO A 94 -8.27 -14.88 3.55
N HIS A 95 -7.35 -14.54 4.43
CA HIS A 95 -7.54 -14.51 5.88
C HIS A 95 -7.19 -13.11 6.41
N VAL A 96 -8.01 -12.60 7.33
CA VAL A 96 -7.74 -11.35 8.05
C VAL A 96 -7.02 -11.69 9.35
N LEU A 97 -5.94 -10.99 9.64
CA LEU A 97 -5.25 -11.13 10.93
C LEU A 97 -5.98 -10.30 11.99
N LEU A 98 -6.22 -10.92 13.14
CA LEU A 98 -6.88 -10.31 14.29
C LEU A 98 -5.98 -10.41 15.52
N LEU A 99 -6.03 -9.40 16.39
CA LEU A 99 -5.43 -9.44 17.71
C LEU A 99 -6.46 -9.98 18.71
N GLN A 100 -6.25 -11.21 19.17
CA GLN A 100 -7.09 -11.81 20.21
C GLN A 100 -6.65 -11.30 21.59
N LEU A 101 -7.58 -10.68 22.31
CA LEU A 101 -7.36 -10.17 23.67
C LEU A 101 -7.90 -11.13 24.74
N ASP A 102 -9.05 -11.75 24.46
CA ASP A 102 -9.72 -12.72 25.34
C ASP A 102 -10.43 -13.80 24.49
N THR A 103 -11.21 -14.70 25.12
CA THR A 103 -11.96 -15.75 24.40
C THR A 103 -12.99 -15.22 23.40
N VAL A 104 -13.49 -14.00 23.59
CA VAL A 104 -14.55 -13.40 22.76
C VAL A 104 -14.20 -12.00 22.22
N ILE A 105 -12.99 -11.49 22.51
CA ILE A 105 -12.60 -10.12 22.17
C ILE A 105 -11.47 -10.15 21.15
N TYR A 106 -11.70 -9.48 20.01
CA TYR A 106 -10.77 -9.38 18.89
C TYR A 106 -10.70 -7.93 18.40
N ASN A 107 -9.49 -7.45 18.11
CA ASN A 107 -9.25 -6.16 17.44
C ASN A 107 -8.68 -6.38 16.04
N ILE A 108 -8.97 -5.43 15.14
CA ILE A 108 -8.36 -5.28 13.81
C ILE A 108 -7.13 -4.39 13.93
#